data_AF-A0A1E3H510-F1
#
_entry.id   AF-A0A1E3H510-F1
#
_cell.length_a   1.000
_cell.length_b   1.000
_cell.length_c   1.000
_cell.angle_alpha   90.00
_cell.angle_beta   90.00
_cell.angle_gamma   90.00
#
_symmetry.space_group_name_H-M   'P 1'
#
loop_
_entity.id
_entity.type
_entity.pdbx_description
1 polymer ?
#
loop_
_entity_poly.entity_id
_entity_poly.type
_entity_poly.pdbx_seq_one_letter_code
_entity_poly.pdbx_strand_id
1 'polypeptide(L)'
;MIHVISGTGKAVIDGTEHRMVPGTTIFLGKNRVHMFINDGEVDLHWVWLIVPNGLEDFFEAIGRPKSPGEPAPAPFARPADVLEIERRTVFAAPPAGGGRKP
;
A
#
# COMPACT_ATOMS: atom_id res chain seq x y z
N MET A 1 -8.56 -4.91 5.52
CA MET A 1 -9.66 -5.02 4.55
C MET A 1 -9.56 -3.86 3.57
N ILE A 2 -9.69 -4.13 2.28
CA ILE A 2 -9.81 -3.11 1.24
C ILE A 2 -11.18 -3.24 0.59
N HIS A 3 -11.87 -2.12 0.37
CA HIS A 3 -13.13 -2.07 -0.38
C HIS A 3 -13.02 -1.04 -1.50
N VAL A 4 -13.24 -1.47 -2.74
CA VAL A 4 -13.13 -0.62 -3.93
C VAL A 4 -14.40 0.18 -4.14
N ILE A 5 -14.27 1.50 -4.23
CA ILE A 5 -15.37 2.44 -4.45
C ILE A 5 -15.57 2.70 -5.95
N SER A 6 -14.49 3.05 -6.66
CA SER A 6 -14.52 3.41 -8.09
C SER A 6 -13.18 3.12 -8.76
N GLY A 7 -13.18 3.16 -10.10
CA GLY A 7 -12.01 2.80 -10.91
C GLY A 7 -11.77 1.29 -10.96
N THR A 8 -10.65 0.89 -11.56
CA THR A 8 -10.28 -0.52 -11.70
C THR A 8 -8.78 -0.73 -11.52
N GLY A 9 -8.39 -1.87 -10.94
CA GLY A 9 -6.99 -2.21 -10.72
C GLY A 9 -6.79 -3.70 -10.50
N LYS A 10 -5.62 -4.08 -9.99
CA LYS A 10 -5.36 -5.45 -9.54
C LYS A 10 -4.62 -5.49 -8.21
N ALA A 11 -4.98 -6.48 -7.40
CA ALA A 11 -4.22 -6.89 -6.23
C ALA A 11 -3.38 -8.12 -6.61
N VAL A 12 -2.09 -8.06 -6.36
CA VAL A 12 -1.20 -9.22 -6.43
C VAL A 12 -1.01 -9.71 -5.00
N ILE A 13 -1.59 -10.85 -4.64
CA ILE A 13 -1.55 -11.43 -3.29
C ILE A 13 -0.83 -12.77 -3.39
N ASP A 14 0.33 -12.89 -2.73
CA ASP A 14 1.19 -14.08 -2.84
C ASP A 14 1.45 -14.50 -4.30
N GLY A 15 1.72 -13.51 -5.15
CA GLY A 15 1.97 -13.74 -6.57
C GLY A 15 0.73 -14.03 -7.42
N THR A 16 -0.46 -14.15 -6.82
CA THR A 16 -1.72 -14.36 -7.56
C THR A 16 -2.41 -13.03 -7.82
N GLU A 17 -2.80 -12.79 -9.07
CA GLU A 17 -3.53 -11.59 -9.46
C GLU A 17 -5.03 -11.73 -9.20
N HIS A 18 -5.63 -10.70 -8.60
CA HIS A 18 -7.06 -10.58 -8.36
C HIS A 18 -7.54 -9.24 -8.90
N ARG A 19 -8.58 -9.26 -9.73
CA ARG A 19 -9.15 -8.03 -10.31
C ARG A 19 -9.84 -7.22 -9.22
N MET A 20 -9.63 -5.91 -9.25
CA MET A 20 -10.27 -4.92 -8.38
C MET A 20 -11.22 -4.08 -9.22
N VAL A 21 -12.52 -4.21 -8.96
CA VAL A 21 -13.61 -3.42 -9.57
C VAL A 21 -14.51 -2.86 -8.47
N PRO A 22 -15.36 -1.85 -8.74
CA PRO A 22 -16.28 -1.31 -7.74
C PRO A 22 -17.08 -2.41 -7.03
N GLY A 23 -17.15 -2.35 -5.70
CA GLY A 23 -17.78 -3.37 -4.86
C GLY A 23 -16.86 -4.54 -4.46
N THR A 24 -15.67 -4.68 -5.07
CA THR A 24 -14.70 -5.71 -4.66
C THR A 24 -14.22 -5.46 -3.23
N THR A 25 -14.31 -6.49 -2.39
CA THR A 25 -13.79 -6.45 -1.02
C THR A 25 -12.73 -7.52 -0.83
N ILE A 26 -11.53 -7.10 -0.41
CA ILE A 26 -10.39 -7.99 -0.17
C ILE A 26 -10.08 -8.03 1.33
N PHE A 27 -10.15 -9.24 1.89
CA PHE A 27 -9.69 -9.51 3.26
C PHE A 27 -8.25 -10.03 3.22
N LEU A 28 -7.34 -9.23 3.77
CA LEU A 28 -5.93 -9.59 3.87
C LEU A 28 -5.68 -10.12 5.28
N GLY A 29 -5.32 -11.39 5.38
CA GLY A 29 -4.84 -11.99 6.62
C GLY A 29 -3.46 -11.42 7.02
N LYS A 30 -3.03 -11.75 8.25
CA LYS A 30 -1.66 -11.44 8.70
C LYS A 30 -0.63 -12.14 7.80
N ASN A 31 0.53 -11.50 7.61
CA ASN A 31 1.69 -12.06 6.88
C ASN A 31 1.40 -12.45 5.42
N ARG A 32 0.50 -11.74 4.74
CA ARG A 32 0.23 -11.90 3.31
C ARG A 32 1.05 -10.88 2.52
N VAL A 33 1.88 -11.34 1.60
CA VAL A 33 2.61 -10.43 0.70
C VAL A 33 1.62 -9.90 -0.31
N HIS A 34 1.53 -8.58 -0.43
CA HIS A 34 0.56 -7.98 -1.32
C HIS A 34 1.10 -6.70 -1.97
N MET A 35 0.64 -6.47 -3.19
CA MET A 35 0.86 -5.25 -3.96
C MET A 35 -0.45 -4.89 -4.65
N PHE A 36 -0.70 -3.60 -4.82
CA PHE A 36 -1.85 -3.12 -5.55
C PHE A 36 -1.40 -2.21 -6.68
N ILE A 37 -2.03 -2.37 -7.83
CA ILE A 37 -1.66 -1.65 -9.05
C ILE A 37 -2.94 -1.03 -9.60
N ASN A 38 -2.90 0.28 -9.79
CA ASN A 38 -3.86 0.94 -10.66
C ASN A 38 -3.39 0.74 -12.11
N ASP A 39 -4.04 -0.18 -12.82
CA ASP A 39 -3.81 -0.48 -14.25
C ASP A 39 -5.02 -0.08 -15.12
N GLY A 40 -5.96 0.69 -14.55
CA GLY A 40 -7.07 1.28 -15.27
C GLY A 40 -6.73 2.63 -15.92
N GLU A 41 -7.69 3.18 -16.64
CA GLU A 41 -7.57 4.49 -17.30
C GLU A 41 -7.89 5.67 -16.37
N VAL A 42 -8.44 5.40 -15.19
CA VAL A 42 -8.87 6.39 -14.20
C VAL A 42 -8.32 6.05 -12.83
N ASP A 43 -8.44 6.98 -11.89
CA ASP A 43 -8.02 6.76 -10.51
C ASP A 43 -8.82 5.62 -9.86
N LEU A 44 -8.08 4.70 -9.21
CA LEU A 44 -8.64 3.67 -8.36
C LEU A 44 -8.88 4.24 -6.96
N HIS A 45 -10.15 4.34 -6.56
CA HIS A 45 -10.52 4.77 -5.21
C HIS A 45 -10.96 3.57 -4.37
N TRP A 46 -10.44 3.49 -3.16
CA TRP A 46 -10.84 2.47 -2.18
C TRP A 46 -10.87 3.02 -0.76
N VAL A 47 -11.36 2.21 0.16
CA VAL A 47 -11.15 2.37 1.60
C VAL A 47 -10.26 1.23 2.09
N TRP A 48 -9.25 1.56 2.88
CA TRP A 48 -8.44 0.58 3.59
C TRP A 48 -8.72 0.67 5.08
N LEU A 49 -9.27 -0.40 5.65
CA LEU A 49 -9.38 -0.58 7.10
C LEU A 49 -8.30 -1.55 7.58
N ILE A 50 -7.48 -1.12 8.53
CA ILE A 50 -6.40 -1.91 9.14
C ILE A 50 -6.74 -2.12 10.61
N VAL A 51 -6.73 -3.38 11.05
CA VAL A 51 -7.06 -3.78 12.42
C VAL A 51 -6.06 -4.87 12.88
N PRO A 52 -5.35 -4.66 13.99
CA PRO A 52 -5.26 -3.41 14.77
C PRO A 52 -4.62 -2.28 13.94
N ASN A 53 -4.83 -1.03 14.35
CA ASN A 53 -4.21 0.14 13.72
C ASN A 53 -2.68 0.16 13.93
N GLY A 54 -1.97 1.11 13.30
CA GLY A 54 -0.52 1.31 13.44
C GLY A 54 0.27 1.50 12.14
N LEU A 55 -0.40 1.57 10.98
CA LEU A 55 0.27 1.87 9.70
C LEU A 55 0.40 3.39 9.47
N GLU A 56 -0.40 4.18 10.18
CA GLU A 56 -0.36 5.65 10.20
C GLU A 56 1.03 6.19 10.53
N ASP A 57 1.69 5.67 11.57
CA ASP A 57 3.04 6.09 11.99
C ASP A 57 4.09 5.81 10.91
N PHE A 58 3.92 4.72 10.17
CA PHE A 58 4.79 4.40 9.05
C PHE A 58 4.62 5.41 7.91
N PHE A 59 3.37 5.71 7.52
CA PHE A 59 3.10 6.67 6.45
C PHE A 59 3.54 8.08 6.81
N GLU A 60 3.41 8.49 8.07
CA GLU A 60 3.95 9.77 8.54
C GLU A 60 5.47 9.83 8.41
N ALA A 61 6.17 8.75 8.78
CA ALA A 61 7.63 8.68 8.74
C ALA A 61 8.22 8.62 7.32
N ILE A 62 7.55 7.94 6.38
CA ILE A 62 8.05 7.80 4.99
C ILE A 62 7.45 8.82 4.02
N GLY A 63 6.37 9.51 4.42
CA GLY A 63 5.59 10.40 3.58
C GLY A 63 6.03 11.86 3.66
N ARG A 64 5.18 12.73 3.13
CA ARG A 64 5.27 14.19 3.29
C ARG A 64 3.87 14.73 3.58
N PRO A 65 3.72 15.73 4.45
CA PRO A 65 2.45 16.42 4.65
C PRO A 65 1.90 16.96 3.34
N LYS A 66 0.57 16.91 3.19
CA LYS A 66 -0.15 17.44 2.03
C LYS A 66 -1.40 18.17 2.49
N SER A 67 -1.64 19.36 1.95
CA SER A 67 -2.87 20.14 2.19
C SER A 67 -3.95 19.81 1.15
N PRO A 68 -5.25 19.99 1.49
CA PRO A 68 -6.32 19.86 0.51
C PRO A 68 -6.11 20.78 -0.71
N GLY A 69 -6.29 20.24 -1.91
CA GLY A 69 -6.13 20.99 -3.17
C GLY A 69 -4.69 21.05 -3.71
N GLU A 70 -3.68 20.66 -2.95
CA GLU A 70 -2.31 20.55 -3.48
C GLU A 70 -2.23 19.42 -4.53
N PRO A 71 -1.41 19.59 -5.59
CA PRO A 71 -1.16 18.52 -6.55
C PRO A 71 -0.48 17.32 -5.86
N ALA A 72 -0.49 16.17 -6.53
CA ALA A 72 0.32 15.05 -6.09
C ALA A 72 1.82 15.46 -6.10
N PRO A 73 2.60 15.11 -5.06
CA PRO A 73 4.02 15.41 -5.05
C PRO A 73 4.71 14.63 -6.18
N ALA A 74 5.78 15.21 -6.76
CA ALA A 74 6.67 14.46 -7.62
C ALA A 74 7.26 13.26 -6.85
N PRO A 75 7.59 12.14 -7.52
CA PRO A 75 8.24 11.00 -6.88
C PRO A 75 9.48 11.45 -6.10
N PHE A 76 9.61 10.99 -4.86
CA PHE A 76 10.72 11.30 -3.98
C PHE A 76 11.38 10.01 -3.48
N ALA A 77 12.66 10.11 -3.14
CA ALA A 77 13.42 8.97 -2.61
C ALA A 77 12.86 8.53 -1.26
N ARG A 78 12.88 7.22 -1.01
CA ARG A 78 12.61 6.68 0.33
C ARG A 78 13.65 7.21 1.32
N PRO A 79 13.29 7.40 2.61
CA PRO A 79 14.24 7.75 3.65
C PRO A 79 15.40 6.74 3.73
N ALA A 80 16.59 7.21 4.10
CA ALA A 80 17.78 6.36 4.19
C ALA A 80 17.65 5.27 5.28
N ASP A 81 16.87 5.54 6.32
CA ASP A 81 16.59 4.69 7.48
C ASP A 81 15.30 3.87 7.32
N VAL A 82 14.77 3.71 6.10
CA VAL A 82 13.47 3.04 5.86
C VAL A 82 13.37 1.63 6.49
N LEU A 83 14.47 0.87 6.52
CA LEU A 83 14.49 -0.46 7.14
C LEU A 83 14.31 -0.39 8.67
N GLU A 84 14.79 0.68 9.32
CA GLU A 84 14.56 0.91 10.74
C GLU A 84 13.12 1.34 11.00
N ILE A 85 12.58 2.22 10.16
CA ILE A 85 11.17 2.63 10.18
C ILE A 85 10.26 1.39 10.04
N GLU A 86 10.53 0.50 9.08
CA GLU A 86 9.78 -0.75 8.90
C GLU A 86 9.86 -1.65 10.15
N ARG A 87 11.06 -1.84 10.75
CA ARG A 87 11.23 -2.69 11.94
C ARG A 87 10.50 -2.20 13.18
N ARG A 88 10.40 -0.88 13.37
CA ARG A 88 9.75 -0.28 14.55
C ARG A 88 8.24 -0.06 14.36
N THR A 89 7.71 -0.34 13.18
CA THR A 89 6.29 -0.20 12.84
C THR A 89 5.67 -1.57 12.52
N VAL A 90 4.42 -1.61 12.04
CA VAL A 90 3.63 -2.84 11.86
C VAL A 90 4.10 -3.79 10.75
N PHE A 91 5.25 -3.54 10.12
CA PHE A 91 5.77 -4.44 9.09
C PHE A 91 6.37 -5.70 9.71
N ALA A 92 5.97 -6.86 9.19
CA ALA A 92 6.71 -8.09 9.43
C ALA A 92 8.15 -7.90 8.94
N ALA A 93 9.10 -8.63 9.54
CA ALA A 93 10.48 -8.60 9.10
C ALA A 93 10.56 -8.83 7.57
N PRO A 94 11.37 -8.05 6.83
CA PRO A 94 11.50 -8.24 5.40
C PRO A 94 11.90 -9.69 5.09
N PRO A 95 11.38 -10.30 4.00
CA PRO A 95 11.85 -11.61 3.58
C PRO A 95 13.37 -11.58 3.35
N ALA A 96 14.06 -12.65 3.75
CA ALA A 96 15.50 -12.76 3.56
C ALA A 96 15.83 -12.70 2.07
N GLY A 97 16.52 -11.64 1.65
CA GLY A 97 16.82 -11.36 0.25
C GLY A 97 15.99 -10.20 -0.28
N GLY A 98 16.37 -8.97 0.13
CA GLY A 98 15.74 -7.72 -0.27
C GLY A 98 15.40 -7.72 -1.77
N GLY A 99 14.09 -7.67 -2.06
CA GLY A 99 13.55 -7.73 -3.41
C GLY A 99 14.05 -6.55 -4.22
N ARG A 100 15.14 -6.77 -4.95
CA ARG A 100 15.49 -5.97 -6.11
C ARG A 100 14.40 -6.20 -7.14
N LYS A 101 13.56 -5.19 -7.37
CA LYS A 101 12.64 -5.19 -8.51
C LYS A 101 13.48 -5.02 -9.80
N PRO A 102 13.17 -5.74 -10.89
CA PRO A 102 13.75 -5.44 -12.20
C PRO A 102 13.45 -4.00 -12.64
#